data_AF-W1S127-F1
#
_entry.id   AF-W1S127-F1
#
_cell.length_a   1.000
_cell.length_b   1.000
_cell.length_c   1.000
_cell.angle_alpha   90.00
_cell.angle_beta   90.00
_cell.angle_gamma   90.00
#
_symmetry.space_group_name_H-M   'P 1'
#
loop_
_entity.id
_entity.type
_entity.pdbx_description
1 polymer ?
#
loop_
_entity_poly.entity_id
_entity_poly.type
_entity_poly.pdbx_seq_one_letter_code
_entity_poly.pdbx_strand_id
1 'polypeptide(L)' 'MALNRKNALFAGSDEGGDNWAVIATLIECCKLNAINPHDWLTATLSRLAAGHQANAVDKLMPWIDVG' A
#
# COMPACT_ATOMS: atom_id res chain seq x y z
N MET A 1 23.35 4.96 -11.31
CA MET A 1 23.15 3.62 -10.71
C MET A 1 22.85 3.76 -9.22
N ALA A 2 21.58 3.77 -8.81
CA ALA A 2 21.15 3.51 -7.42
C ALA A 2 19.62 3.54 -7.30
N LEU A 3 18.90 2.78 -8.13
CA LEU A 3 17.44 2.59 -8.01
C LEU A 3 17.12 1.29 -7.26
N ASN A 4 17.90 0.96 -6.22
CA ASN A 4 17.72 -0.26 -5.42
C ASN A 4 17.86 -0.01 -3.90
N ARG A 5 17.63 1.23 -3.45
CA ARG A 5 17.63 1.56 -2.00
C ARG A 5 16.24 1.84 -1.43
N LYS A 6 15.19 1.87 -2.26
CA LYS A 6 13.79 1.97 -1.79
C LYS A 6 13.09 0.61 -1.66
N ASN A 7 13.52 -0.42 -2.40
CA ASN A 7 13.01 -1.79 -2.25
C ASN A 7 13.69 -2.59 -1.12
N ALA A 8 14.77 -2.04 -0.53
CA ALA A 8 15.57 -2.75 0.48
C ALA A 8 14.91 -2.83 1.87
N LEU A 9 13.80 -2.12 2.11
CA LEU A 9 13.04 -2.25 3.36
C LEU A 9 11.98 -3.36 3.33
N PHE A 10 11.71 -3.98 2.17
CA PHE A 10 10.65 -5.00 2.02
C PHE A 10 11.13 -6.34 1.44
N ALA A 11 12.43 -6.53 1.17
CA ALA A 11 12.93 -7.71 0.45
C ALA A 11 14.14 -8.39 1.14
N GLY A 12 14.28 -8.26 2.46
CA GLY A 12 15.44 -8.74 3.21
C GLY A 12 15.19 -9.89 4.21
N SER A 13 13.94 -10.32 4.38
CA SER A 13 13.53 -11.39 5.29
C SER A 13 12.31 -12.09 4.69
N ASP A 14 12.04 -13.36 4.96
CA ASP A 14 10.82 -14.06 4.51
C ASP A 14 9.54 -13.20 4.70
N GLU A 15 9.50 -12.41 5.79
CA GLU A 15 8.45 -11.45 6.13
C GLU A 15 8.23 -10.33 5.08
N GLY A 16 9.27 -9.98 4.32
CA GLY A 16 9.19 -9.01 3.24
C GLY A 16 8.44 -9.53 2.01
N GLY A 17 8.57 -10.83 1.72
CA GLY A 17 7.84 -11.49 0.64
C GLY A 17 6.33 -11.52 0.91
N ASP A 18 5.95 -11.86 2.15
CA ASP A 18 4.55 -11.86 2.59
C ASP A 18 3.95 -10.44 2.55
N ASN A 19 4.68 -9.45 3.06
CA ASN A 19 4.24 -8.05 2.97
C ASN A 19 4.11 -7.56 1.52
N TRP A 20 5.01 -7.98 0.63
CA TRP A 20 4.90 -7.64 -0.79
C TRP A 20 3.70 -8.33 -1.46
N ALA A 21 3.39 -9.56 -1.11
CA ALA A 21 2.20 -10.27 -1.60
C ALA A 21 0.91 -9.54 -1.22
N VAL A 22 0.83 -9.01 0.01
CA VAL A 22 -0.29 -8.18 0.47
C VAL A 22 -0.39 -6.88 -0.34
N ILE A 23 0.71 -6.16 -0.52
CA ILE A 23 0.74 -4.92 -1.31
C ILE A 23 0.34 -5.20 -2.77
N ALA A 24 0.87 -6.27 -3.37
CA ALA A 24 0.55 -6.65 -4.75
C ALA A 24 -0.95 -6.96 -4.91
N THR A 25 -1.55 -7.65 -3.94
CA THR A 25 -3.00 -7.92 -3.92
C THR A 25 -3.81 -6.62 -3.86
N LEU A 26 -3.39 -5.65 -3.04
CA LEU A 26 -4.05 -4.35 -2.94
C LEU A 26 -3.92 -3.52 -4.22
N ILE A 27 -2.79 -3.59 -4.91
CA ILE A 27 -2.59 -2.96 -6.23
C ILE A 27 -3.52 -3.58 -7.27
N GLU A 28 -3.66 -4.91 -7.29
CA GLU A 28 -4.62 -5.58 -8.19
C GLU A 28 -6.07 -5.18 -7.86
N CYS A 29 -6.43 -5.07 -6.58
CA CYS A 29 -7.74 -4.52 -6.17
C CYS A 29 -7.96 -3.09 -6.68
N CYS A 30 -6.95 -2.21 -6.66
CA CYS A 30 -7.07 -0.87 -7.24
C CYS A 30 -7.40 -0.93 -8.73
N LYS A 31 -6.70 -1.80 -9.49
CA LYS A 31 -6.95 -1.98 -10.92
C LYS A 31 -8.37 -2.47 -11.20
N LEU A 32 -8.86 -3.44 -10.43
CA LEU A 32 -10.23 -3.97 -10.56
C LEU A 32 -11.31 -2.92 -10.28
N ASN A 33 -11.01 -1.94 -9.42
CA ASN A 33 -11.92 -0.84 -9.09
C ASN A 33 -11.70 0.41 -9.95
N ALA A 34 -10.86 0.34 -10.99
CA ALA A 34 -10.47 1.48 -11.84
C ALA A 34 -9.85 2.66 -11.06
N ILE A 35 -9.19 2.37 -9.94
CA ILE A 35 -8.51 3.34 -9.08
C ILE A 35 -7.03 3.37 -9.45
N ASN A 36 -6.43 4.56 -9.48
CA ASN A 36 -4.99 4.67 -9.66
C ASN A 36 -4.26 4.12 -8.41
N PRO A 37 -3.51 3.02 -8.53
CA PRO A 37 -2.84 2.40 -7.38
C PRO A 37 -1.79 3.32 -6.75
N HIS A 38 -1.20 4.25 -7.51
CA HIS A 38 -0.21 5.18 -7.00
C HIS A 38 -0.85 6.28 -6.13
N ASP A 39 -2.00 6.82 -6.55
CA ASP A 39 -2.76 7.79 -5.76
C ASP A 39 -3.27 7.17 -4.47
N TRP A 40 -3.86 5.98 -4.55
CA TRP A 40 -4.35 5.25 -3.38
C TRP A 40 -3.24 4.93 -2.38
N LEU A 41 -2.09 4.44 -2.86
CA LEU A 41 -0.94 4.12 -1.99
C LEU A 41 -0.40 5.38 -1.31
N THR A 42 -0.32 6.49 -2.05
CA THR A 42 0.14 7.78 -1.51
C THR A 42 -0.81 8.27 -0.42
N ALA A 43 -2.12 8.30 -0.69
CA ALA A 43 -3.13 8.71 0.28
C ALA A 43 -3.13 7.82 1.54
N THR A 44 -3.00 6.51 1.34
CA THR A 44 -2.95 5.52 2.43
C THR A 44 -1.72 5.71 3.31
N LEU A 45 -0.54 5.85 2.72
CA LEU A 45 0.71 6.09 3.46
C LEU A 45 0.70 7.44 4.18
N SER A 46 0.14 8.48 3.55
CA SER A 46 -0.03 9.80 4.18
C SER A 46 -0.97 9.74 5.39
N ARG A 47 -2.10 9.02 5.30
CA ARG A 47 -3.01 8.81 6.42
C ARG A 47 -2.33 8.03 7.55
N LEU A 48 -1.62 6.95 7.21
CA LEU A 48 -0.88 6.15 8.19
C LEU A 48 0.18 6.98 8.92
N ALA A 49 0.96 7.78 8.18
CA ALA A 49 1.96 8.69 8.74
C ALA A 49 1.34 9.80 9.61
N ALA A 50 0.11 10.22 9.32
CA ALA A 50 -0.66 11.17 10.13
C ALA A 50 -1.24 10.56 11.43
N GLY A 51 -0.96 9.28 11.72
CA GLY A 51 -1.41 8.61 12.94
C GLY A 51 -2.75 7.91 12.78
N HIS A 52 -3.09 7.45 11.58
CA HIS A 52 -4.31 6.67 11.35
C HIS A 52 -4.38 5.48 12.31
N GLN A 53 -5.53 5.31 12.95
CA GLN A 53 -5.71 4.26 13.94
C GLN A 53 -5.69 2.89 13.25
N ALA A 54 -4.91 1.95 13.81
CA ALA A 54 -4.79 0.59 13.26
C ALA A 54 -6.12 -0.19 13.27
N ASN A 55 -7.10 0.22 14.09
CA ASN A 55 -8.44 -0.35 14.12
C ASN A 55 -9.36 0.16 13.00
N ALA A 56 -8.93 1.14 12.21
CA ALA A 56 -9.70 1.77 11.14
C ALA A 56 -9.11 1.46 9.75
N VAL A 57 -8.40 0.33 9.60
CA VAL A 57 -7.79 -0.09 8.33
C VAL A 57 -8.82 -0.28 7.22
N ASP A 58 -10.09 -0.56 7.56
CA ASP A 58 -11.21 -0.56 6.62
C ASP A 58 -11.32 0.77 5.86
N LYS A 59 -11.00 1.91 6.49
CA LYS A 59 -11.01 3.25 5.87
C LYS A 59 -9.85 3.53 4.93
N LEU A 60 -8.88 2.63 4.86
CA LEU A 60 -7.73 2.71 3.96
C LEU A 60 -7.91 1.79 2.74
N MET A 61 -9.00 1.04 2.66
CA MET A 61 -9.22 0.13 1.55
C MET A 61 -9.48 0.89 0.24
N PRO A 62 -9.01 0.37 -0.90
CA PRO A 62 -9.09 1.10 -2.17
C PRO A 62 -10.53 1.41 -2.57
N TRP A 63 -11.49 0.56 -2.26
CA TRP A 63 -12.90 0.79 -2.58
C TRP A 63 -13.62 1.79 -1.66
N ILE A 64 -13.02 2.26 -0.56
CA ILE A 64 -13.64 3.23 0.36
C ILE A 64 -13.33 4.67 -0.04
N ASP A 65 -12.19 4.92 -0.68
CA ASP A 65 -11.77 6.25 -1.11
C ASP A 65 -12.02 6.40 -2.63
N VAL A 66 -13.29 6.57 -2.98
CA VAL A 66 -13.69 7.15 -4.27
C VAL A 66 -14.65 8.30 -3.96
N GLY A 67 -14.05 9.47 -3.75
CA GLY A 67 -14.71 10.76 -3.59
C GLY A 67 -13.75 11.88 -3.93
#